data_AF-A0A7D9E1D6-F1
#
_entry.id   AF-A0A7D9E1D6-F1
#
_cell.length_a   1.000
_cell.length_b   1.000
_cell.length_c   1.000
_cell.angle_alpha   90.00
_cell.angle_beta   90.00
_cell.angle_gamma   90.00
#
_symmetry.space_group_name_H-M   'P 1'
#
loop_
_entity.id
_entity.type
_entity.pdbx_description
1 polymer ?
#
loop_
_entity_poly.entity_id
_entity_poly.type
_entity_poly.pdbx_seq_one_letter_code
_entity_poly.pdbx_strand_id
1 'polypeptide(L)'
;MEHNIIYCRDILLVNAFQSKNGSVERGSLWTQIADNMNSLVSPKFIVTQRSVREHLAVLQKKYQKKMRQEEEASGISPEKTVLDILLEEIYVAEQIETQKRNGEEKEKKTKRKRRSGGEMVDYLKEKFESEQKVRKEEMEVKYKMLGLEEKKHTANVAMQKDASKQQMEMLHAMQDQNVQQQKQ
;
A
#
# COMPACT_ATOMS: atom_id res chain seq x y z
N MET A 1 -5.98 -17.13 -11.40
CA MET A 1 -6.33 -15.86 -10.73
C MET A 1 -5.12 -15.30 -10.00
N GLU A 2 -4.40 -16.12 -9.22
CA GLU A 2 -3.19 -15.74 -8.49
C GLU A 2 -2.05 -15.20 -9.35
N HIS A 3 -1.82 -15.77 -10.55
CA HIS A 3 -0.77 -15.29 -11.46
C HIS A 3 -0.94 -13.81 -11.82
N ASN A 4 -2.16 -13.35 -12.12
CA ASN A 4 -2.42 -11.94 -12.46
C ASN A 4 -2.30 -11.01 -11.25
N ILE A 5 -2.58 -11.52 -10.05
CA ILE A 5 -2.42 -10.76 -8.80
C ILE A 5 -0.93 -10.53 -8.54
N ILE A 6 -0.11 -11.59 -8.63
CA ILE A 6 1.35 -11.49 -8.51
C ILE A 6 1.90 -10.54 -9.56
N TYR A 7 1.37 -10.65 -10.78
CA TYR A 7 1.73 -9.79 -11.89
C TYR A 7 1.57 -8.29 -11.58
N CYS A 8 0.38 -7.91 -11.13
CA CYS A 8 0.06 -6.52 -10.84
C CYS A 8 0.80 -6.02 -9.59
N ARG A 9 1.00 -6.87 -8.58
CA ARG A 9 1.78 -6.54 -7.38
C ARG A 9 3.23 -6.24 -7.70
N ASP A 10 3.89 -7.06 -8.51
CA ASP A 10 5.31 -6.87 -8.84
C ASP A 10 5.52 -5.60 -9.69
N ILE A 11 4.57 -5.27 -10.58
CA ILE A 11 4.57 -4.00 -11.32
C ILE A 11 4.47 -2.79 -10.39
N LEU A 12 3.59 -2.85 -9.38
CA LEU A 12 3.44 -1.78 -8.38
C LEU A 12 4.67 -1.67 -7.47
N LEU A 13 5.27 -2.80 -7.09
CA LEU A 13 6.44 -2.86 -6.22
C LEU A 13 7.67 -2.22 -6.88
N VAL A 14 7.96 -2.60 -8.13
CA VAL A 14 9.05 -2.00 -8.91
C VAL A 14 8.70 -0.57 -9.35
N ASN A 15 7.42 -0.22 -9.32
CA ASN A 15 6.89 1.10 -9.62
C ASN A 15 7.38 1.64 -10.98
N ALA A 16 7.21 0.84 -12.03
CA ALA A 16 7.71 1.18 -13.37
C ALA A 16 7.13 2.51 -13.94
N PHE A 17 6.07 3.04 -13.35
CA PHE A 17 5.43 4.30 -13.74
C PHE A 17 6.05 5.54 -13.10
N GLN A 18 6.95 5.39 -12.13
CA GLN A 18 7.67 6.55 -11.57
C GLN A 18 8.61 7.20 -12.61
N SER A 19 9.16 6.40 -13.52
CA SER A 19 10.07 6.84 -14.55
C SER A 19 9.32 7.26 -15.81
N LYS A 20 9.90 8.23 -16.53
CA LYS A 20 9.31 8.83 -17.73
C LYS A 20 8.95 7.78 -18.78
N ASN A 21 7.77 7.92 -19.39
CA ASN A 21 7.37 7.01 -20.47
C ASN A 21 8.36 7.06 -21.66
N GLY A 22 8.74 5.89 -22.15
CA GLY A 22 9.74 5.74 -23.21
C GLY A 22 11.20 5.95 -22.79
N SER A 23 11.49 6.18 -21.49
CA SER A 23 12.88 6.27 -21.02
C SER A 23 13.56 4.89 -20.98
N VAL A 24 14.89 4.90 -21.12
CA VAL A 24 15.73 3.70 -20.96
C VAL A 24 15.58 3.14 -19.54
N GLU A 25 15.56 4.01 -18.54
CA GLU A 25 15.33 3.67 -17.13
C GLU A 25 14.02 2.91 -16.93
N ARG A 26 12.90 3.42 -17.49
CA ARG A 26 11.63 2.70 -17.45
C ARG A 26 11.77 1.33 -18.12
N GLY A 27 12.43 1.26 -19.28
CA GLY A 27 12.76 0.00 -19.94
C GLY A 27 13.48 -1.00 -19.04
N SER A 28 14.46 -0.52 -18.25
CA SER A 28 15.18 -1.32 -17.26
C SER A 28 14.24 -1.85 -16.16
N LEU A 29 13.35 -1.01 -15.63
CA LEU A 29 12.36 -1.41 -14.63
C LEU A 29 11.44 -2.54 -15.15
N TRP A 30 10.99 -2.47 -16.41
CA TRP A 30 10.20 -3.57 -16.98
C TRP A 30 10.99 -4.86 -17.19
N THR A 31 12.31 -4.75 -17.37
CA THR A 31 13.18 -5.93 -17.48
C THR A 31 13.33 -6.59 -16.11
N GLN A 32 13.57 -5.77 -15.08
CA GLN A 32 13.61 -6.21 -13.69
C GLN A 32 12.32 -6.92 -13.27
N ILE A 33 11.14 -6.40 -13.65
CA ILE A 33 9.86 -7.05 -13.39
C ILE A 33 9.79 -8.44 -14.05
N ALA A 34 10.22 -8.57 -15.31
CA ALA A 34 10.22 -9.86 -16.00
C ALA A 34 11.17 -10.87 -15.33
N ASP A 35 12.36 -10.41 -14.92
CA ASP A 35 13.37 -11.24 -14.26
C ASP A 35 12.90 -11.70 -12.87
N ASN A 36 12.31 -10.79 -12.08
CA ASN A 36 11.68 -11.11 -10.80
C ASN A 36 10.64 -12.22 -10.97
N MET A 37 9.73 -12.08 -11.94
CA MET A 37 8.71 -13.08 -12.21
C MET A 37 9.31 -14.43 -12.62
N ASN A 38 10.28 -14.44 -13.53
CA ASN A 38 10.92 -15.66 -14.01
C ASN A 38 11.74 -16.37 -12.91
N SER A 39 12.17 -15.66 -11.86
CA SER A 39 12.87 -16.23 -10.70
C SER A 39 11.94 -17.02 -9.75
N LEU A 40 10.62 -16.83 -9.88
CA LEU A 40 9.64 -17.51 -9.03
C LEU A 40 9.51 -18.99 -9.42
N VAL A 41 9.60 -19.87 -8.41
CA VAL A 41 9.49 -21.32 -8.59
C VAL A 41 8.01 -21.74 -8.71
N SER A 42 7.14 -21.11 -7.93
CA SER A 42 5.70 -21.32 -7.97
C SER A 42 4.95 -20.04 -7.60
N PRO A 43 4.11 -19.48 -8.48
CA PRO A 43 3.88 -19.94 -9.84
C PRO A 43 5.10 -19.70 -10.75
N LYS A 44 5.34 -20.64 -11.69
CA LYS A 44 6.43 -20.52 -12.66
C LYS A 44 6.02 -19.57 -13.78
N PHE A 45 6.82 -18.54 -14.00
CA PHE A 45 6.63 -17.62 -15.13
C PHE A 45 7.67 -17.87 -16.22
N ILE A 46 7.25 -17.62 -17.46
CA ILE A 46 8.12 -17.57 -18.63
C ILE A 46 7.69 -16.33 -19.40
N VAL A 47 8.28 -15.19 -19.05
CA VAL A 47 7.90 -13.87 -19.56
C VAL A 47 9.11 -13.09 -20.03
N THR A 48 8.89 -12.19 -20.97
CA THR A 48 9.85 -11.18 -21.42
C THR A 48 9.34 -9.80 -21.04
N GLN A 49 10.20 -8.79 -21.03
CA GLN A 49 9.80 -7.39 -20.82
C GLN A 49 8.60 -6.97 -21.72
N ARG A 50 8.60 -7.38 -22.99
CA ARG A 50 7.52 -7.06 -23.94
C ARG A 50 6.22 -7.77 -23.55
N SER A 51 6.27 -9.09 -23.31
CA SER A 51 5.08 -9.82 -22.90
C SER A 51 4.55 -9.28 -21.56
N VAL A 52 5.44 -8.73 -20.72
CA VAL A 52 5.02 -8.13 -19.46
C VAL A 52 4.04 -6.96 -19.70
N ARG A 53 4.45 -6.05 -20.58
CA ARG A 53 3.64 -4.87 -20.93
C ARG A 53 2.36 -5.23 -21.69
N GLU A 54 2.44 -6.16 -22.63
CA GLU A 54 1.30 -6.57 -23.46
C GLU A 54 0.19 -7.21 -22.62
N HIS A 55 0.54 -8.09 -21.68
CA HIS A 55 -0.45 -8.72 -20.81
C HIS A 55 -1.08 -7.72 -19.82
N LEU A 56 -0.33 -6.74 -19.31
CA LEU A 56 -0.92 -5.65 -18.52
C LEU A 56 -2.00 -4.90 -19.33
N ALA A 57 -1.71 -4.55 -20.58
CA ALA A 57 -2.67 -3.87 -21.46
C ALA A 57 -3.93 -4.72 -21.70
N VAL A 58 -3.78 -6.05 -21.81
CA VAL A 58 -4.91 -6.97 -21.92
C VAL A 58 -5.73 -6.99 -20.62
N LEU A 59 -5.10 -7.03 -19.45
CA LEU A 59 -5.78 -7.02 -18.15
C LEU A 59 -6.56 -5.72 -17.93
N GLN A 60 -5.97 -4.56 -18.21
CA GLN A 60 -6.65 -3.27 -18.12
C GLN A 60 -7.89 -3.22 -19.03
N LYS A 61 -7.78 -3.70 -20.28
CA LYS A 61 -8.93 -3.77 -21.21
C LYS A 61 -10.05 -4.68 -20.70
N LYS A 62 -9.68 -5.85 -20.16
CA LYS A 62 -10.66 -6.79 -19.57
C LYS A 62 -11.37 -6.17 -18.36
N TYR A 63 -10.61 -5.48 -17.50
CA TYR A 63 -11.15 -4.77 -16.35
C TYR A 63 -12.16 -3.70 -16.74
N GLN A 64 -11.80 -2.82 -17.67
CA GLN A 64 -12.71 -1.77 -18.17
C GLN A 64 -14.00 -2.34 -18.76
N LYS A 65 -13.90 -3.46 -19.49
CA LYS A 65 -15.07 -4.13 -20.06
C LYS A 65 -15.98 -4.70 -18.96
N LYS A 66 -15.41 -5.33 -17.93
CA LYS A 66 -16.15 -5.89 -16.79
C LYS A 66 -16.92 -4.80 -16.04
N MET A 67 -16.26 -3.70 -15.70
CA MET A 67 -16.89 -2.58 -14.98
C MET A 67 -18.07 -1.98 -15.74
N ARG A 68 -17.92 -1.74 -17.05
CA ARG A 68 -19.03 -1.24 -17.88
C ARG A 68 -20.25 -2.17 -17.87
N GLN A 69 -20.01 -3.47 -18.00
CA GLN A 69 -21.09 -4.47 -18.05
C GLN A 69 -21.83 -4.58 -16.71
N GLU A 70 -21.12 -4.50 -15.58
CA GLU A 70 -21.71 -4.63 -14.25
C GLU A 70 -22.48 -3.35 -13.83
N GLU A 71 -22.00 -2.17 -14.22
CA GLU A 71 -22.71 -0.89 -14.08
C GLU A 71 -24.02 -0.87 -14.88
N GLU A 72 -23.98 -1.34 -16.14
CA GLU A 72 -25.15 -1.45 -17.02
C GLU A 72 -26.21 -2.44 -16.51
N ALA A 73 -25.79 -3.51 -15.83
CA ALA A 73 -26.67 -4.61 -15.42
C ALA A 73 -27.34 -4.41 -14.05
N SER A 74 -26.69 -3.75 -13.09
CA SER A 74 -27.18 -3.69 -11.71
C SER A 74 -27.46 -2.28 -11.19
N GLY A 75 -26.96 -1.23 -11.86
CA GLY A 75 -27.09 0.16 -11.41
C GLY A 75 -26.41 0.46 -10.06
N ILE A 76 -25.69 -0.50 -9.48
CA ILE A 76 -25.01 -0.43 -8.19
C ILE A 76 -23.55 -0.87 -8.41
N SER A 77 -22.60 -0.20 -7.75
CA SER A 77 -21.18 -0.50 -7.92
C SER A 77 -20.83 -1.91 -7.37
N PRO A 78 -20.21 -2.78 -8.17
CA PRO A 78 -19.83 -4.14 -7.76
C PRO A 78 -18.76 -4.18 -6.68
N GLU A 79 -18.74 -5.26 -5.88
CA GLU A 79 -17.67 -5.50 -4.91
C GLU A 79 -16.34 -5.75 -5.63
N LYS A 80 -15.34 -4.90 -5.35
CA LYS A 80 -14.05 -4.94 -6.04
C LYS A 80 -13.22 -6.14 -5.58
N THR A 81 -12.76 -6.95 -6.53
CA THR A 81 -11.80 -8.02 -6.22
C THR A 81 -10.40 -7.46 -5.98
N VAL A 82 -9.50 -8.26 -5.36
CA VAL A 82 -8.09 -7.87 -5.18
C VAL A 82 -7.42 -7.51 -6.50
N LEU A 83 -7.73 -8.22 -7.60
CA LEU A 83 -7.17 -7.91 -8.91
C LEU A 83 -7.70 -6.58 -9.47
N ASP A 84 -8.98 -6.27 -9.21
CA ASP A 84 -9.61 -5.01 -9.63
C ASP A 84 -8.93 -3.82 -8.92
N ILE A 85 -8.70 -3.93 -7.61
CA ILE A 85 -7.98 -2.91 -6.82
C ILE A 85 -6.57 -2.66 -7.38
N LEU A 86 -5.82 -3.73 -7.68
CA LEU A 86 -4.46 -3.60 -8.21
C LEU A 86 -4.43 -2.97 -9.61
N LEU A 87 -5.41 -3.29 -10.46
CA LEU A 87 -5.52 -2.72 -11.80
C LEU A 87 -5.92 -1.24 -11.76
N GLU A 88 -6.78 -0.84 -10.83
CA GLU A 88 -7.08 0.57 -10.57
C GLU A 88 -5.85 1.33 -10.10
N GLU A 89 -5.09 0.77 -9.16
CA GLU A 89 -3.87 1.40 -8.63
C GLU A 89 -2.82 1.58 -9.73
N ILE A 90 -2.61 0.56 -10.57
CA ILE A 90 -1.71 0.66 -11.74
C ILE A 90 -2.19 1.74 -12.71
N TYR A 91 -3.50 1.80 -13.00
CA TYR A 91 -4.06 2.82 -13.86
C TYR A 91 -3.80 4.23 -13.30
N VAL A 92 -4.02 4.44 -12.00
CA VAL A 92 -3.74 5.73 -11.33
C VAL A 92 -2.26 6.09 -11.44
N ALA A 93 -1.35 5.15 -11.14
CA ALA A 93 0.09 5.37 -11.24
C ALA A 93 0.52 5.77 -12.67
N GLU A 94 -0.05 5.14 -13.69
CA GLU A 94 0.19 5.45 -15.10
C GLU A 94 -0.32 6.86 -15.49
N GLN A 95 -1.50 7.23 -14.99
CA GLN A 95 -2.07 8.56 -15.24
C GLN A 95 -1.30 9.68 -14.55
N ILE A 96 -0.78 9.47 -13.33
CA ILE A 96 0.03 10.47 -12.61
C ILE A 96 1.27 10.86 -13.43
N GLU A 97 2.00 9.88 -13.99
CA GLU A 97 3.15 10.17 -14.86
C GLU A 97 2.74 10.90 -16.13
N THR A 98 1.65 10.44 -16.77
CA THR A 98 1.12 11.09 -17.98
C THR A 98 0.70 12.54 -17.71
N GLN A 99 0.19 12.84 -16.51
CA GLN A 99 -0.16 14.19 -16.09
C GLN A 99 1.05 15.05 -15.74
N LYS A 100 2.13 14.51 -15.15
CA LYS A 100 3.41 15.22 -14.99
C LYS A 100 3.92 15.69 -16.35
N ARG A 101 3.87 14.81 -17.35
CA ARG A 101 4.17 15.16 -18.75
C ARG A 101 3.24 16.24 -19.30
N ASN A 102 1.93 16.16 -19.04
CA ASN A 102 0.98 17.18 -19.50
C ASN A 102 1.12 18.53 -18.76
N GLY A 103 1.59 18.53 -17.52
CA GLY A 103 1.92 19.75 -16.75
C GLY A 103 3.15 20.45 -17.32
N GLU A 104 4.21 19.69 -17.60
CA GLU A 104 5.42 20.16 -18.29
C GLU A 104 5.14 20.60 -19.74
N GLU A 105 4.21 19.93 -20.45
CA GLU A 105 3.77 20.35 -21.78
C GLU A 105 2.83 21.57 -21.74
N LYS A 106 2.02 21.76 -20.70
CA LYS A 106 1.11 22.92 -20.57
C LYS A 106 1.87 24.23 -20.41
N GLU A 107 3.04 24.22 -19.78
CA GLU A 107 3.93 25.37 -19.73
C GLU A 107 4.42 25.76 -21.14
N LYS A 108 4.57 24.78 -22.05
CA LYS A 108 4.91 25.00 -23.47
C LYS A 108 3.69 25.24 -24.38
N LYS A 109 2.48 24.81 -23.97
CA LYS A 109 1.26 24.79 -24.81
C LYS A 109 0.15 25.77 -24.38
N THR A 110 0.42 26.75 -23.52
CA THR A 110 -0.46 27.93 -23.32
C THR A 110 -0.79 28.71 -24.61
N LYS A 111 -0.22 28.33 -25.76
CA LYS A 111 -0.63 28.84 -27.08
C LYS A 111 -1.83 28.16 -27.75
N ARG A 112 -2.30 26.95 -27.40
CA ARG A 112 -3.48 26.37 -28.10
C ARG A 112 -4.41 25.50 -27.23
N LYS A 113 -5.61 26.04 -27.04
CA LYS A 113 -6.80 25.57 -26.31
C LYS A 113 -7.49 24.33 -26.91
N ARG A 114 -8.20 23.54 -26.06
CA ARG A 114 -9.63 23.08 -26.12
C ARG A 114 -9.82 21.83 -25.22
N ARG A 115 -10.60 21.88 -24.13
CA ARG A 115 -12.08 21.74 -23.91
C ARG A 115 -12.64 20.30 -24.05
N SER A 116 -13.03 19.74 -22.90
CA SER A 116 -14.07 18.70 -22.61
C SER A 116 -13.50 17.57 -21.75
N GLY A 117 -13.88 17.50 -20.47
CA GLY A 117 -13.38 16.52 -19.48
C GLY A 117 -13.01 17.09 -18.10
N GLY A 118 -13.32 18.36 -17.80
CA GLY A 118 -12.94 19.00 -16.54
C GLY A 118 -13.64 18.42 -15.31
N GLU A 119 -14.96 18.24 -15.34
CA GLU A 119 -15.76 17.87 -14.16
C GLU A 119 -15.41 16.49 -13.58
N MET A 120 -15.29 15.45 -14.41
CA MET A 120 -14.90 14.13 -13.92
C MET A 120 -13.45 14.10 -13.44
N VAL A 121 -12.58 14.92 -14.04
CA VAL A 121 -11.18 15.05 -13.62
C VAL A 121 -11.06 15.79 -12.28
N ASP A 122 -11.90 16.79 -12.05
CA ASP A 122 -11.93 17.52 -10.78
C ASP A 122 -12.49 16.64 -9.66
N TYR A 123 -13.55 15.87 -9.93
CA TYR A 123 -14.09 14.87 -8.99
C TYR A 123 -13.05 13.80 -8.61
N LEU A 124 -12.30 13.27 -9.59
CA LEU A 124 -11.29 12.24 -9.34
C LEU A 124 -10.07 12.77 -8.59
N LYS A 125 -9.70 14.05 -8.80
CA LYS A 125 -8.66 14.73 -8.01
C LYS A 125 -9.09 14.91 -6.57
N GLU A 126 -10.30 15.42 -6.36
CA GLU A 126 -10.84 15.64 -5.01
C GLU A 126 -10.99 14.32 -4.25
N LYS A 127 -11.37 13.24 -4.95
CA LYS A 127 -11.42 11.89 -4.38
C LYS A 127 -10.02 11.36 -4.00
N PHE A 128 -9.01 11.57 -4.84
CA PHE A 128 -7.64 11.15 -4.55
C PHE A 128 -7.01 11.95 -3.41
N GLU A 129 -7.23 13.25 -3.35
CA GLU A 129 -6.74 14.11 -2.26
C GLU A 129 -7.39 13.75 -0.93
N SER A 130 -8.70 13.48 -0.93
CA SER A 130 -9.39 13.01 0.28
C SER A 130 -8.91 11.62 0.72
N GLU A 131 -8.69 10.68 -0.21
CA GLU A 131 -8.22 9.33 0.10
C GLU A 131 -6.75 9.30 0.58
N GLN A 132 -5.88 10.13 0.00
CA GLN A 132 -4.51 10.37 0.50
C GLN A 132 -4.52 10.95 1.90
N LYS A 133 -5.40 11.93 2.16
CA LYS A 133 -5.51 12.56 3.47
C LYS A 133 -5.98 11.56 4.53
N VAL A 134 -7.01 10.77 4.23
CA VAL A 134 -7.50 9.68 5.10
C VAL A 134 -6.39 8.66 5.36
N ARG A 135 -5.68 8.20 4.33
CA ARG A 135 -4.59 7.21 4.50
C ARG A 135 -3.42 7.73 5.34
N LYS A 136 -3.11 9.03 5.22
CA LYS A 136 -2.07 9.67 6.05
C LYS A 136 -2.53 9.77 7.51
N GLU A 137 -3.79 10.15 7.75
CA GLU A 137 -4.39 10.20 9.09
C GLU A 137 -4.47 8.79 9.72
N GLU A 138 -4.87 7.77 8.97
CA GLU A 138 -4.90 6.37 9.41
C GLU A 138 -3.50 5.86 9.80
N MET A 139 -2.47 6.16 9.01
CA MET A 139 -1.09 5.85 9.36
C MET A 139 -0.66 6.54 10.64
N GLU A 140 -0.98 7.82 10.82
CA GLU A 140 -0.62 8.57 12.02
C GLU A 140 -1.32 8.01 13.28
N VAL A 141 -2.60 7.66 13.18
CA VAL A 141 -3.34 6.98 14.25
C VAL A 141 -2.71 5.64 14.59
N LYS A 142 -2.33 4.85 13.58
CA LYS A 142 -1.66 3.55 13.78
C LYS A 142 -0.31 3.70 14.50
N TYR A 143 0.50 4.67 14.12
CA TYR A 143 1.78 4.96 14.80
C TYR A 143 1.57 5.41 16.26
N LYS A 144 0.56 6.26 16.53
CA LYS A 144 0.23 6.67 17.90
C LYS A 144 -0.28 5.50 18.75
N MET A 145 -1.09 4.62 18.18
CA MET A 145 -1.64 3.45 18.86
C MET A 145 -0.53 2.46 19.22
N LEU A 146 0.38 2.15 18.29
CA LEU A 146 1.59 1.35 18.53
C LEU A 146 2.44 1.92 19.68
N GLY A 147 2.70 3.24 19.66
CA GLY A 147 3.47 3.88 20.73
C GLY A 147 2.76 3.88 22.10
N LEU A 148 1.44 4.00 22.12
CA LEU A 148 0.65 3.89 23.37
C LEU A 148 0.66 2.46 23.91
N GLU A 149 0.61 1.46 23.03
CA GLU A 149 0.63 0.05 23.39
C GLU A 149 1.99 -0.38 23.95
N GLU A 150 3.08 0.10 23.35
CA GLU A 150 4.45 -0.08 23.87
C GLU A 150 4.62 0.57 25.25
N LYS A 151 4.09 1.79 25.45
CA LYS A 151 4.11 2.45 26.76
C LYS A 151 3.28 1.71 27.80
N LYS A 152 2.08 1.24 27.45
CA LYS A 152 1.23 0.42 28.32
C LYS A 152 1.93 -0.88 28.70
N HIS A 153 2.53 -1.57 27.73
CA HIS A 153 3.29 -2.79 27.97
C HIS A 153 4.47 -2.53 28.91
N THR A 154 5.24 -1.47 28.65
CA THR A 154 6.39 -1.09 29.49
C THR A 154 5.98 -0.72 30.92
N ALA A 155 4.90 0.06 31.08
CA ALA A 155 4.36 0.43 32.40
C ALA A 155 3.84 -0.80 33.17
N ASN A 156 3.14 -1.72 32.49
CA ASN A 156 2.68 -2.97 33.09
C ASN A 156 3.86 -3.83 33.57
N VAL A 157 4.92 -3.96 32.76
CA VAL A 157 6.14 -4.68 33.14
C VAL A 157 6.83 -4.02 34.34
N ALA A 158 6.89 -2.69 34.38
CA ALA A 158 7.48 -1.95 35.51
C ALA A 158 6.69 -2.17 36.81
N MET A 159 5.36 -2.01 36.77
CA MET A 159 4.50 -2.27 37.93
C MET A 159 4.59 -3.71 38.42
N GLN A 160 4.68 -4.67 37.49
CA GLN A 160 4.82 -6.09 37.85
C GLN A 160 6.17 -6.37 38.54
N LYS A 161 7.25 -5.71 38.11
CA LYS A 161 8.55 -5.77 38.80
C LYS A 161 8.48 -5.15 40.18
N ASP A 162 7.87 -3.98 40.34
CA ASP A 162 7.76 -3.31 41.64
C ASP A 162 6.90 -4.11 42.63
N ALA A 163 5.77 -4.65 42.17
CA ALA A 163 4.93 -5.52 42.99
C ALA A 163 5.67 -6.80 43.41
N SER A 164 6.44 -7.40 42.51
CA SER A 164 7.26 -8.57 42.82
C SER A 164 8.36 -8.25 43.85
N LYS A 165 8.97 -7.07 43.74
CA LYS A 165 9.98 -6.59 44.68
C LYS A 165 9.39 -6.36 46.08
N GLN A 166 8.22 -5.71 46.17
CA GLN A 166 7.51 -5.51 47.44
C GLN A 166 7.10 -6.84 48.09
N GLN A 167 6.62 -7.81 47.32
CA GLN A 167 6.32 -9.15 47.84
C GLN A 167 7.57 -9.83 48.40
N MET A 168 8.71 -9.73 47.72
CA MET A 168 9.98 -10.30 48.18
C MET A 168 10.48 -9.64 49.48
N GLU A 169 10.41 -8.31 49.57
CA GLU A 169 10.79 -7.56 50.78
C GLU A 169 9.90 -7.92 51.99
N MET A 170 8.58 -8.06 51.77
CA MET A 170 7.65 -8.48 52.82
C MET A 170 7.98 -9.90 53.33
N LEU A 171 8.31 -10.82 52.43
CA LEU A 171 8.68 -12.20 52.75
C LEU A 171 9.97 -12.25 53.58
N HIS A 172 10.96 -11.41 53.21
CA HIS A 172 12.22 -11.30 53.94
C HIS A 172 12.01 -10.72 55.34
N ALA A 173 11.26 -9.63 55.47
CA ALA A 173 10.96 -9.01 56.77
C ALA A 173 10.21 -9.95 57.71
N MET A 174 9.28 -10.77 57.18
CA MET A 174 8.55 -11.76 57.98
C MET A 174 9.48 -12.88 58.47
N GLN A 175 10.43 -13.32 57.64
CA GLN A 175 11.47 -14.27 58.05
C GLN A 175 12.34 -13.71 59.17
N ASP A 176 12.80 -12.46 59.03
CA ASP A 176 13.64 -11.79 60.03
C ASP A 176 12.93 -11.65 61.38
N GLN A 177 11.63 -11.33 61.38
CA GLN A 177 10.83 -11.20 62.59
C GLN A 177 10.63 -12.54 63.31
N ASN A 178 10.44 -13.63 62.56
CA ASN A 178 10.28 -14.98 63.10
C ASN A 178 11.60 -15.49 63.73
N VAL A 179 12.75 -15.18 63.11
CA VAL A 179 14.08 -15.49 63.66
C VAL A 179 14.36 -14.71 64.94
N GLN A 180 13.91 -13.46 65.05
CA GLN A 180 14.04 -12.67 66.28
C GLN A 180 13.18 -13.21 67.43
N GLN A 181 11.96 -13.67 67.14
CA GLN A 181 11.08 -14.30 68.15
C GLN A 181 11.63 -15.63 68.68
N GLN A 182 12.38 -16.39 67.86
CA GLN A 182 13.04 -17.63 68.32
C GLN A 182 14.30 -17.39 69.18
N LYS A 183 14.78 -16.15 69.28
CA LYS A 183 15.97 -15.79 70.07
C LYS A 183 15.66 -15.16 71.44
N GLN A 184 14.38 -14.99 71.78
CA GLN A 184 13.90 -14.65 73.13
C GLN A 184 13.38 -15.90 73.82
#